data_AF-A0A0D0DG46-F1
#
_entry.id   AF-A0A0D0DG46-F1
#
_cell.length_a   1.000
_cell.length_b   1.000
_cell.length_c   1.000
_cell.angle_alpha   90.00
_cell.angle_beta   90.00
_cell.angle_gamma   90.00
#
_symmetry.space_group_name_H-M   'P 1'
#
loop_
_entity.id
_entity.type
_entity.pdbx_description
1 polymer ?
#
loop_
_entity_poly.entity_id
_entity_poly.type
_entity_poly.pdbx_seq_one_letter_code
_entity_poly.pdbx_strand_id
1 'polypeptide(L)'
;VYMDDLYSYELLSKLLYYAPYDTWYPVKQTLLLCLWDEIGLPHKKSKQVFGDTLKVIGFISSLYFVTMNVTFLPTKKSELIQHLHKFAIPRKQWALHKYQQLAGWVNWGLNVFPYLQPGLSALYTKMSGEKKGFAHIFVNLQVVTELLWITNHLKWMEDILLFNSLHWN
;
A
#
# COMPACT_ATOMS: atom_id res chain seq x y z
N VAL A 1 11.38 -8.74 1.66
CA VAL A 1 11.21 -9.26 0.30
C VAL A 1 9.72 -9.38 0.04
N TYR A 2 9.19 -8.75 -1.00
CA TYR A 2 7.80 -8.95 -1.42
C TYR A 2 7.80 -9.29 -2.91
N MET A 3 7.48 -10.56 -3.25
CA MET A 3 7.59 -11.11 -4.61
C MET A 3 8.98 -10.88 -5.22
N ASP A 4 9.15 -9.82 -6.02
CA ASP A 4 10.39 -9.46 -6.72
C ASP A 4 11.10 -8.24 -6.13
N ASP A 5 10.49 -7.56 -5.16
CA ASP A 5 11.04 -6.33 -4.58
C ASP A 5 11.79 -6.61 -3.28
N LEU A 6 13.03 -6.13 -3.21
CA LEU A 6 13.88 -6.19 -2.02
C LEU A 6 14.02 -4.81 -1.38
N TYR A 7 13.86 -4.75 -0.07
CA TYR A 7 13.97 -3.52 0.72
C TYR A 7 14.97 -3.73 1.85
N SER A 8 15.81 -2.73 2.09
CA SER A 8 16.79 -2.72 3.17
C SER A 8 16.99 -1.29 3.68
N TYR A 9 17.55 -1.15 4.87
CA TYR A 9 17.97 0.12 5.45
C TYR A 9 19.50 0.12 5.67
N GLU A 10 20.09 1.31 5.61
CA GLU A 10 21.51 1.54 5.84
C GLU A 10 21.73 2.96 6.35
N LEU A 11 22.85 3.20 7.06
CA LEU A 11 23.26 4.55 7.45
C LEU A 11 23.68 5.35 6.21
N LEU A 12 23.26 6.63 6.12
CA LEU A 12 23.57 7.52 4.99
C LEU A 12 25.07 7.65 4.68
N SER A 13 25.92 7.52 5.70
CA SER A 13 27.38 7.59 5.55
C SER A 13 28.02 6.33 4.97
N LYS A 14 27.28 5.22 4.86
CA LYS A 14 27.78 3.93 4.36
C LYS A 14 27.40 3.74 2.90
N LEU A 15 28.21 4.32 2.02
CA LEU A 15 28.08 4.16 0.57
C LEU A 15 29.24 3.34 0.01
N LEU A 16 28.95 2.57 -1.04
CA LEU A 16 29.92 1.83 -1.84
C LEU A 16 29.69 2.13 -3.32
N TYR A 17 30.78 2.29 -4.07
CA TYR A 17 30.71 2.57 -5.50
C TYR A 17 30.41 1.27 -6.27
N TYR A 18 29.42 1.34 -7.16
CA TYR A 18 29.01 0.22 -7.98
C TYR A 18 29.34 0.49 -9.45
N ALA A 19 30.44 -0.10 -9.91
CA ALA A 19 31.02 0.15 -11.23
C ALA A 19 30.05 -0.11 -12.41
N PRO A 20 29.22 -1.17 -12.43
CA PRO A 20 28.33 -1.42 -13.57
C PRO A 20 27.32 -0.29 -13.86
N TYR A 21 26.97 0.51 -12.84
CA TYR A 21 26.10 1.67 -12.99
C TYR A 21 26.81 3.01 -12.80
N ASP A 22 28.11 3.02 -12.55
CA ASP A 22 28.91 4.23 -12.34
C ASP A 22 28.25 5.20 -11.33
N THR A 23 27.93 4.68 -10.14
CA THR A 23 27.29 5.48 -9.09
C THR A 23 27.51 4.87 -7.71
N TRP A 24 27.29 5.67 -6.67
CA TRP A 24 27.33 5.24 -5.28
C TRP A 24 25.96 4.79 -4.80
N TYR A 25 25.92 3.66 -4.10
CA TYR A 25 24.72 3.12 -3.44
C TYR A 25 25.03 2.77 -1.98
N PRO A 26 24.02 2.63 -1.11
CA PRO A 26 24.19 2.03 0.21
C PRO A 26 24.95 0.70 0.16
N VAL A 27 25.77 0.42 1.17
CA VAL A 27 26.65 -0.77 1.19
C VAL A 27 25.86 -2.06 0.96
N LYS A 28 24.79 -2.31 1.73
CA LYS A 28 23.95 -3.52 1.54
C LYS A 28 23.34 -3.63 0.15
N GLN A 29 22.91 -2.51 -0.43
CA GLN A 29 22.37 -2.50 -1.80
C GLN A 29 23.45 -2.85 -2.82
N THR A 30 24.66 -2.29 -2.66
CA THR A 30 25.78 -2.58 -3.55
C THR A 30 26.20 -4.04 -3.47
N LEU A 31 26.30 -4.59 -2.25
CA LEU A 31 26.64 -6.01 -2.06
C LEU A 31 25.59 -6.95 -2.69
N LEU A 32 24.31 -6.58 -2.61
CA LEU A 32 23.25 -7.33 -3.28
C LEU A 32 23.38 -7.27 -4.81
N LEU A 33 23.68 -6.10 -5.37
CA LEU A 33 23.89 -5.95 -6.81
C LEU A 33 25.09 -6.77 -7.29
N CYS A 34 26.20 -6.77 -6.54
CA CYS A 34 27.35 -7.62 -6.83
C CYS A 34 26.98 -9.11 -6.80
N LEU A 35 26.20 -9.55 -5.79
CA LEU A 35 25.70 -10.92 -5.73
C LEU A 35 24.83 -11.27 -6.94
N TRP A 36 23.97 -10.35 -7.39
CA TRP A 36 23.16 -10.53 -8.60
C TRP A 36 24.01 -10.65 -9.85
N ASP A 37 25.09 -9.88 -9.97
CA ASP A 37 26.05 -10.02 -11.06
C ASP A 37 26.73 -11.40 -11.04
N GLU A 38 27.17 -11.87 -9.86
CA GLU A 38 27.83 -13.16 -9.69
C GLU A 38 26.94 -14.34 -10.13
N ILE A 39 25.63 -14.28 -9.84
CA ILE A 39 24.67 -15.33 -10.23
C ILE A 39 24.04 -15.10 -11.61
N GLY A 40 24.41 -14.02 -12.31
CA GLY A 40 23.85 -13.65 -13.60
C GLY A 40 22.37 -13.24 -13.57
N LEU A 41 21.87 -12.76 -12.43
CA LEU A 41 20.49 -12.27 -12.30
C LEU A 41 20.38 -10.89 -12.98
N PRO A 42 19.52 -10.73 -14.00
CA PRO A 42 19.38 -9.45 -14.68
C PRO A 42 18.71 -8.42 -13.76
N HIS A 43 19.33 -7.25 -13.65
CA HIS A 43 18.78 -6.09 -12.92
C HIS A 43 18.90 -4.82 -13.76
N LYS A 44 18.20 -3.75 -13.36
CA LYS A 44 18.15 -2.47 -14.11
C LYS A 44 18.44 -1.28 -13.19
N LYS A 45 19.30 -0.36 -13.64
CA LYS A 45 19.65 0.88 -12.92
C LYS A 45 18.42 1.70 -12.53
N SER A 46 17.45 1.84 -13.45
CA SER A 46 16.24 2.63 -13.23
C SER A 46 15.32 2.09 -12.12
N LYS A 47 15.53 0.84 -11.69
CA LYS A 47 14.80 0.22 -10.56
C LYS A 47 15.59 0.30 -9.25
N GLN A 48 16.86 0.74 -9.27
CA GLN A 48 17.70 0.87 -8.08
C GLN A 48 17.48 2.23 -7.43
N VAL A 49 16.64 2.27 -6.40
CA VAL A 49 16.26 3.49 -5.68
C VAL A 49 16.74 3.43 -4.24
N PHE A 50 17.25 4.55 -3.72
CA PHE A 50 17.62 4.72 -2.31
C PHE A 50 17.43 6.18 -1.91
N GLY A 51 17.28 6.43 -0.61
CA GLY A 51 17.10 7.75 -0.03
C GLY A 51 16.15 7.71 1.16
N ASP A 52 15.94 8.88 1.76
CA ASP A 52 15.11 9.01 2.98
C ASP A 52 13.61 8.81 2.71
N THR A 53 13.19 8.74 1.45
CA THR A 53 11.80 8.48 1.09
C THR A 53 11.73 7.61 -0.16
N LEU A 54 11.10 6.45 -0.04
CA LEU A 54 10.93 5.47 -1.11
C LEU A 54 9.45 5.22 -1.38
N LYS A 55 9.10 5.11 -2.66
CA LYS A 55 7.76 4.67 -3.05
C LYS A 55 7.74 3.15 -3.16
N VAL A 56 7.08 2.48 -2.23
CA VAL A 56 7.00 1.03 -2.11
C VAL A 56 5.56 0.58 -2.38
N ILE A 57 5.31 -0.14 -3.48
CA ILE A 57 4.00 -0.74 -3.81
C ILE A 57 2.85 0.29 -3.76
N GLY A 58 3.11 1.54 -4.18
CA GLY A 58 2.12 2.63 -4.20
C GLY A 58 1.96 3.39 -2.88
N PHE A 59 2.67 3.02 -1.83
CA PHE A 59 2.78 3.76 -0.57
C PHE A 59 4.08 4.59 -0.55
N ILE A 60 4.07 5.69 0.19
CA ILE A 60 5.30 6.42 0.51
C ILE A 60 5.82 5.85 1.83
N SER A 61 6.99 5.23 1.77
CA SER A 61 7.78 4.86 2.94
C SER A 61 8.80 5.97 3.16
N SER A 62 8.58 6.83 4.16
CA SER A 62 9.57 7.81 4.60
C SER A 62 10.34 7.27 5.79
N LEU A 63 11.66 7.37 5.72
CA LEU A 63 12.67 7.07 6.74
C LEU A 63 13.27 8.39 7.25
N TYR A 64 12.43 9.40 7.49
CA TYR A 64 12.91 10.63 8.14
C TYR A 64 12.85 10.43 9.65
N PHE A 65 14.02 10.49 10.32
CA PHE A 65 14.14 10.48 11.78
C PHE A 65 13.52 9.26 12.48
N VAL A 66 14.28 8.16 12.61
CA VAL A 66 14.04 7.07 13.61
C VAL A 66 12.67 6.37 13.49
N THR A 67 11.85 6.71 12.49
CA THR A 67 10.48 6.23 12.34
C THR A 67 10.24 5.82 10.88
N MET A 68 9.78 4.59 10.69
CA MET A 68 9.35 4.12 9.38
C MET A 68 7.84 4.38 9.27
N ASN A 69 7.49 5.41 8.50
CA ASN A 69 6.09 5.75 8.23
C ASN A 69 5.70 5.17 6.88
N VAL A 70 4.68 4.32 6.84
CA VAL A 70 4.04 3.87 5.59
C VAL A 70 2.77 4.66 5.43
N THR A 71 2.87 5.68 4.60
CA THR A 71 1.81 6.64 4.36
C THR A 71 1.13 6.32 3.04
N PHE A 72 -0.20 6.43 3.03
CA PHE A 72 -0.95 6.55 1.78
C PHE A 72 -0.44 7.76 1.00
N LEU A 73 -0.12 7.61 -0.29
CA LEU A 73 0.03 8.79 -1.13
C LEU A 73 -1.24 9.66 -0.99
N PRO A 74 -1.16 10.96 -0.60
CA PRO A 74 -2.35 11.76 -0.27
C PRO A 74 -3.41 11.77 -1.38
N THR A 75 -2.97 11.70 -2.63
CA THR A 75 -3.84 11.57 -3.81
C THR A 75 -4.62 10.26 -3.81
N LYS A 76 -3.98 9.13 -3.47
CA LYS A 76 -4.62 7.80 -3.39
C LYS A 76 -5.61 7.69 -2.24
N LYS A 77 -5.32 8.34 -1.11
CA LYS A 77 -6.25 8.44 0.03
C LYS A 77 -7.52 9.19 -0.39
N SER A 78 -7.35 10.33 -1.06
CA SER A 78 -8.47 11.13 -1.57
C SER A 78 -9.28 10.38 -2.62
N GLU A 79 -8.62 9.70 -3.57
CA GLU A 79 -9.29 8.85 -4.57
C GLU A 79 -10.12 7.73 -3.91
N LEU A 80 -9.57 7.04 -2.90
CA LEU A 80 -10.27 5.98 -2.17
C LEU A 80 -11.50 6.53 -1.44
N ILE A 81 -11.34 7.64 -0.72
CA ILE A 81 -12.43 8.34 -0.03
C ILE A 81 -13.53 8.74 -1.02
N GLN A 82 -13.16 9.29 -2.18
CA GLN A 82 -14.12 9.68 -3.21
C GLN A 82 -14.85 8.46 -3.78
N HIS A 83 -14.15 7.34 -3.98
CA HIS A 83 -14.74 6.11 -4.48
C HIS A 83 -15.75 5.53 -3.48
N LEU A 84 -15.41 5.50 -2.18
CA LEU A 84 -16.29 5.05 -1.11
C LEU A 84 -17.58 5.88 -1.07
N HIS A 85 -17.49 7.21 -1.11
CA HIS A 85 -18.65 8.11 -1.16
C HIS A 85 -19.54 7.86 -2.38
N LYS A 86 -18.95 7.66 -3.56
CA LYS A 86 -19.71 7.37 -4.80
C LYS A 86 -20.46 6.04 -4.72
N PHE A 87 -19.92 5.08 -3.98
CA PHE A 87 -20.49 3.74 -3.82
C PHE A 87 -21.57 3.69 -2.72
N ALA A 88 -21.39 4.47 -1.65
CA ALA A 88 -22.28 4.54 -0.48
C ALA A 88 -23.59 5.31 -0.73
N ILE A 89 -24.23 5.11 -1.88
CA ILE A 89 -25.53 5.69 -2.22
C ILE A 89 -26.61 4.61 -2.01
N PRO A 90 -27.55 4.80 -1.07
CA PRO A 90 -28.61 3.83 -0.82
C PRO A 90 -29.40 3.50 -2.08
N ARG A 91 -29.76 2.22 -2.26
CA ARG A 91 -30.54 1.71 -3.40
C ARG A 91 -29.88 1.88 -4.79
N LYS A 92 -28.65 2.42 -4.86
CA LYS A 92 -27.88 2.36 -6.09
C LYS A 92 -27.54 0.91 -6.39
N GLN A 93 -27.50 0.58 -7.68
CA GLN A 93 -27.09 -0.73 -8.15
C GLN A 93 -25.69 -0.66 -8.71
N TRP A 94 -24.91 -1.68 -8.42
CA TRP A 94 -23.62 -1.90 -9.05
C TRP A 94 -23.49 -3.35 -9.48
N ALA A 95 -22.82 -3.58 -10.60
CA ALA A 95 -22.45 -4.92 -11.00
C ALA A 95 -21.50 -5.56 -9.95
N LEU A 96 -21.58 -6.87 -9.76
CA LEU A 96 -20.72 -7.61 -8.83
C LEU A 96 -19.22 -7.30 -9.00
N HIS A 97 -18.72 -7.17 -10.23
CA HIS A 97 -17.31 -6.83 -10.45
C HIS A 97 -16.92 -5.45 -9.87
N LYS A 98 -17.86 -4.50 -9.74
CA LYS A 98 -17.62 -3.21 -9.10
C LYS A 98 -17.53 -3.33 -7.58
N TYR A 99 -18.34 -4.21 -6.97
CA TYR A 99 -18.19 -4.56 -5.56
C TYR A 99 -16.83 -5.21 -5.29
N GLN A 100 -16.41 -6.15 -6.13
CA GLN A 100 -15.11 -6.83 -6.03
C GLN A 100 -13.94 -5.85 -6.21
N GLN A 101 -14.06 -4.93 -7.19
CA GLN A 101 -13.08 -3.87 -7.41
C GLN A 101 -12.95 -2.97 -6.18
N LEU A 102 -14.07 -2.57 -5.58
CA LEU A 102 -14.08 -1.77 -4.36
C LEU A 102 -13.45 -2.53 -3.19
N ALA A 103 -13.84 -3.79 -2.98
CA ALA A 103 -13.30 -4.64 -1.92
C ALA A 103 -11.78 -4.77 -2.05
N GLY A 104 -11.26 -4.98 -3.25
CA GLY A 104 -9.81 -5.04 -3.51
C GLY A 104 -9.10 -3.72 -3.22
N TRP A 105 -9.66 -2.59 -3.62
CA TRP A 105 -9.11 -1.25 -3.34
C TRP A 105 -9.09 -0.91 -1.87
N VAL A 106 -10.19 -1.19 -1.16
CA VAL A 106 -10.28 -0.98 0.28
C VAL A 106 -9.30 -1.92 0.98
N ASN A 107 -9.30 -3.22 0.65
CA ASN A 107 -8.37 -4.19 1.24
C ASN A 107 -6.89 -3.79 1.02
N TRP A 108 -6.54 -3.29 -0.17
CA TRP A 108 -5.21 -2.73 -0.43
C TRP A 108 -4.88 -1.57 0.53
N GLY A 109 -5.84 -0.67 0.74
CA GLY A 109 -5.71 0.44 1.69
C GLY A 109 -5.64 0.02 3.15
N LEU A 110 -6.39 -1.00 3.53
CA LEU A 110 -6.47 -1.47 4.91
C LEU A 110 -5.28 -2.32 5.34
N ASN A 111 -4.36 -2.67 4.42
CA ASN A 111 -3.05 -3.19 4.81
C ASN A 111 -2.26 -2.20 5.69
N VAL A 112 -2.53 -0.90 5.55
CA VAL A 112 -1.98 0.13 6.44
C VAL A 112 -2.84 0.30 7.69
N PHE A 113 -4.16 0.13 7.58
CA PHE A 113 -5.15 0.33 8.66
C PHE A 113 -5.91 -0.98 9.01
N PRO A 114 -5.25 -1.97 9.63
CA PRO A 114 -5.86 -3.28 9.86
C PRO A 114 -7.14 -3.21 10.71
N TYR A 115 -7.25 -2.23 11.61
CA TYR A 115 -8.42 -2.02 12.46
C TYR A 115 -9.70 -1.65 11.70
N LEU A 116 -9.61 -1.20 10.45
CA LEU A 116 -10.77 -0.88 9.63
C LEU A 116 -11.30 -2.09 8.84
N GLN A 117 -10.61 -3.23 8.87
CA GLN A 117 -11.03 -4.45 8.16
C GLN A 117 -12.46 -4.92 8.49
N PRO A 118 -12.99 -4.77 9.73
CA PRO A 118 -14.37 -5.11 10.02
C PRO A 118 -15.40 -4.42 9.13
N GLY A 119 -15.11 -3.21 8.64
CA GLY A 119 -16.00 -2.47 7.74
C GLY A 119 -16.17 -3.10 6.35
N LEU A 120 -15.35 -4.10 6.00
CA LEU A 120 -15.53 -4.88 4.77
C LEU A 120 -16.51 -6.04 4.93
N SER A 121 -16.88 -6.42 6.16
CA SER A 121 -17.71 -7.60 6.42
C SER A 121 -19.07 -7.50 5.73
N ALA A 122 -19.74 -6.33 5.82
CA ALA A 122 -21.01 -6.11 5.15
C ALA A 122 -20.88 -6.17 3.62
N LEU A 123 -19.75 -5.69 3.08
CA LEU A 123 -19.47 -5.73 1.64
C LEU A 123 -19.29 -7.17 1.15
N TYR A 124 -18.48 -7.98 1.84
CA TYR A 124 -18.28 -9.40 1.51
C TYR A 124 -19.56 -10.21 1.68
N THR A 125 -20.30 -9.99 2.76
CA THR A 125 -21.60 -10.64 2.99
C THR A 125 -22.57 -10.33 1.84
N LYS A 126 -22.57 -9.09 1.34
CA LYS A 126 -23.45 -8.69 0.25
C LYS A 126 -23.09 -9.30 -1.10
N MET A 127 -21.81 -9.62 -1.31
CA MET A 127 -21.35 -10.35 -2.51
C MET A 127 -21.52 -11.87 -2.39
N SER A 128 -21.67 -12.39 -1.18
CA SER A 128 -21.73 -13.84 -0.93
C SER A 128 -22.94 -14.47 -1.64
N GLY A 129 -22.69 -15.56 -2.35
CA GLY A 129 -23.72 -16.30 -3.10
C GLY A 129 -23.97 -15.78 -4.53
N GLU A 130 -23.48 -14.59 -4.88
CA GLU A 130 -23.62 -14.03 -6.24
C GLU A 130 -22.54 -14.56 -7.17
N LYS A 131 -22.94 -15.36 -8.18
CA LYS A 131 -22.00 -16.03 -9.11
C LYS A 131 -21.90 -15.36 -10.48
N LYS A 132 -22.82 -14.46 -10.82
CA LYS A 132 -22.86 -13.78 -12.13
C LYS A 132 -22.18 -12.41 -12.00
N GLY A 133 -21.03 -12.20 -12.65
CA GLY A 133 -20.25 -10.95 -12.59
C GLY A 133 -21.00 -9.67 -13.00
N PHE A 134 -22.07 -9.80 -13.80
CA PHE A 134 -22.94 -8.71 -14.25
C PHE A 134 -24.25 -8.58 -13.44
N ALA A 135 -24.44 -9.40 -12.41
CA ALA A 135 -25.58 -9.25 -11.51
C ALA A 135 -25.51 -7.87 -10.84
N HIS A 136 -26.62 -7.13 -10.93
CA HIS A 136 -26.75 -5.81 -10.32
C HIS A 136 -27.21 -5.98 -8.87
N ILE A 137 -26.32 -5.66 -7.95
CA ILE A 137 -26.53 -5.80 -6.51
C ILE A 137 -26.87 -4.42 -5.96
N PHE A 138 -27.94 -4.34 -5.18
CA PHE A 138 -28.32 -3.11 -4.50
C PHE A 138 -27.42 -2.83 -3.30
N VAL A 139 -27.02 -1.57 -3.15
CA VAL A 139 -26.37 -1.07 -1.94
C VAL A 139 -27.45 -0.93 -0.86
N ASN A 140 -27.35 -1.77 0.18
CA ASN A 140 -28.22 -1.70 1.35
C ASN A 140 -27.68 -0.69 2.37
N LEU A 141 -28.51 -0.34 3.35
CA LEU A 141 -28.14 0.62 4.39
C LEU A 141 -26.93 0.18 5.21
N GLN A 142 -26.78 -1.13 5.47
CA GLN A 142 -25.63 -1.65 6.20
C GLN A 142 -24.31 -1.39 5.46
N VAL A 143 -24.25 -1.66 4.16
CA VAL A 143 -23.07 -1.35 3.32
C VAL A 143 -22.81 0.16 3.31
N VAL A 144 -23.85 1.01 3.21
CA VAL A 144 -23.67 2.47 3.29
C VAL A 144 -23.03 2.87 4.62
N THR A 145 -23.56 2.38 5.75
CA THR A 145 -23.05 2.71 7.08
C THR A 145 -21.59 2.32 7.24
N GLU A 146 -21.21 1.10 6.86
CA GLU A 146 -19.83 0.62 6.99
C GLU A 146 -18.85 1.38 6.08
N LEU A 147 -19.22 1.65 4.83
CA LEU A 147 -18.38 2.41 3.90
C LEU A 147 -18.18 3.87 4.37
N LEU A 148 -19.22 4.50 4.92
CA LEU A 148 -19.11 5.84 5.51
C LEU A 148 -18.31 5.83 6.81
N TRP A 149 -18.43 4.78 7.62
CA TRP A 149 -17.61 4.58 8.82
C TRP A 149 -16.12 4.49 8.45
N ILE A 150 -15.74 3.64 7.48
CA ILE A 150 -14.37 3.56 6.95
C ILE A 150 -13.91 4.94 6.47
N THR A 151 -14.76 5.63 5.70
CA THR A 151 -14.41 6.93 5.13
C THR A 151 -14.16 7.99 6.19
N ASN A 152 -14.98 8.04 7.24
CA ASN A 152 -14.79 8.97 8.33
C ASN A 152 -13.45 8.70 9.04
N HIS A 153 -13.16 7.44 9.34
CA HIS A 153 -11.89 7.07 9.96
C HIS A 153 -10.69 7.41 9.08
N LEU A 154 -10.74 7.12 7.78
CA LEU A 154 -9.69 7.51 6.85
C LEU A 154 -9.46 9.03 6.82
N LYS A 155 -10.50 9.86 6.94
CA LYS A 155 -10.34 11.32 6.98
C LYS A 155 -9.57 11.80 8.21
N TRP A 156 -9.83 11.21 9.37
CA TRP A 156 -9.29 11.66 10.66
C TRP A 156 -7.99 10.98 11.08
N MET A 157 -7.66 9.80 10.54
CA MET A 157 -6.38 9.16 10.83
C MET A 157 -5.26 9.87 10.07
N GLU A 158 -4.33 10.45 10.81
CA GLU A 158 -2.98 10.78 10.34
C GLU A 158 -2.18 9.49 10.11
N ASP A 159 -1.05 9.62 9.40
CA ASP A 159 -0.22 8.51 8.95
C ASP A 159 0.10 7.49 10.05
N ILE A 160 0.03 6.20 9.72
CA ILE A 160 0.37 5.15 10.68
C ILE A 160 1.89 4.99 10.71
N LEU A 161 2.44 5.28 11.89
CA LEU A 161 3.79 4.96 12.30
C LEU A 161 3.92 3.43 12.42
N LEU A 162 4.62 2.77 11.48
CA LEU A 162 4.75 1.31 11.51
C LEU A 162 5.85 0.84 12.47
N PHE A 163 6.94 1.60 12.60
CA PHE A 163 8.03 1.27 13.52
C PHE A 163 8.63 2.54 14.11
N ASN A 164 8.75 2.57 15.43
CA ASN A 164 9.69 3.45 16.14
C ASN A 164 10.98 2.62 16.29
N SER A 165 12.08 3.02 15.65
CA SER A 165 13.36 2.36 15.93
C SER A 165 13.76 2.75 17.35
N LEU A 166 13.51 1.86 18.31
CA LEU A 166 14.19 1.92 19.59
C LEU A 166 15.68 1.91 19.27
N HIS A 167 16.36 3.00 19.62
CA HIS A 167 17.80 3.12 19.58
C HIS A 167 18.42 1.84 20.15
N TRP A 168 19.08 1.05 19.31
CA TRP A 168 20.01 0.03 19.78
C TRP A 168 21.31 0.77 20.08
N ASN A 169 21.56 1.02 21.36
CA ASN A 169 22.86 1.47 21.87
C ASN A 169 23.95 0.44 21.53
#